data_AF-A0A6J6PDP9-F1
#
_entry.id   AF-A0A6J6PDP9-F1
#
_cell.length_a   1.000
_cell.length_b   1.000
_cell.length_c   1.000
_cell.angle_alpha   90.00
_cell.angle_beta   90.00
_cell.angle_gamma   90.00
#
_symmetry.space_group_name_H-M   'P 1'
#
loop_
_entity.id
_entity.type
_entity.pdbx_description
1 polymer ?
#
loop_
_entity_poly.entity_id
_entity_poly.type
_entity_poly.pdbx_seq_one_letter_code
_entity_poly.pdbx_strand_id
1 'polypeptide(L)'
;MQALAHLIFTQYLFAFEATSALLITAAMGAMVLAHNERWAPKKTQDQLQRERTLSNHVTPMPAPGVMARNNSVDTPALLPDGTTSVDSLPNAFRSQGQVEKINAIEEAGK
;
A
#
# COMPACT_ATOMS: atom_id res chain seq x y z
N MET A 1 34.83 44.01 -2.73
CA MET A 1 34.15 43.08 -1.80
C MET A 1 33.08 43.78 -0.93
N GLN A 2 33.38 44.91 -0.28
CA GLN A 2 32.42 45.58 0.62
C GLN A 2 31.16 46.16 -0.07
N ALA A 3 31.28 46.62 -1.32
CA ALA A 3 30.15 47.22 -2.05
C ALA A 3 28.98 46.24 -2.30
N LEU A 4 29.29 44.96 -2.54
CA LEU A 4 28.29 43.94 -2.86
C LEU A 4 27.56 43.48 -1.59
N ALA A 5 28.30 43.32 -0.49
CA ALA A 5 27.72 43.06 0.83
C ALA A 5 26.80 44.21 1.26
N HIS A 6 27.20 45.47 1.06
CA HIS A 6 26.37 46.62 1.38
C HIS A 6 25.02 46.57 0.65
N LEU A 7 25.02 46.27 -0.66
CA LEU A 7 23.80 46.14 -1.46
C LEU A 7 22.88 45.01 -0.96
N ILE A 8 23.45 43.84 -0.66
CA ILE A 8 22.69 42.67 -0.18
C ILE A 8 22.07 42.93 1.19
N PHE A 9 22.83 43.50 2.13
CA PHE A 9 22.38 43.69 3.51
C PHE A 9 21.60 44.98 3.75
N THR A 10 21.48 45.87 2.75
CA THR A 10 20.64 47.07 2.84
C THR A 10 19.47 46.98 1.88
N GLN A 11 19.71 47.08 0.58
CA GLN A 11 18.67 47.20 -0.43
C GLN A 11 17.93 45.87 -0.68
N TYR A 12 18.63 44.74 -0.61
CA TYR A 12 18.05 43.41 -0.91
C TYR A 12 17.83 42.53 0.33
N LEU A 13 17.77 43.11 1.52
CA LEU A 13 17.69 42.35 2.78
C LEU A 13 16.51 41.37 2.78
N PHE A 14 15.33 41.79 2.34
CA PHE A 14 14.14 40.93 2.29
C PHE A 14 14.26 39.79 1.27
N ALA A 15 14.85 40.04 0.11
CA ALA A 15 15.07 39.00 -0.90
C ALA A 15 16.10 37.97 -0.40
N PHE A 16 17.16 38.44 0.24
CA PHE A 16 18.15 37.59 0.91
C PHE A 16 17.50 36.76 2.02
N GLU A 17 16.68 37.36 2.87
CA GLU A 17 15.98 36.65 3.95
C GLU A 17 15.05 35.56 3.40
N ALA A 18 14.23 35.89 2.39
CA ALA A 18 13.33 34.94 1.74
C ALA A 18 14.09 33.74 1.14
N THR A 19 15.22 33.99 0.46
CA THR A 19 16.06 32.91 -0.08
C THR A 19 16.69 32.07 1.03
N SER A 20 17.15 32.69 2.12
CA SER A 20 17.70 31.94 3.26
C SER A 20 16.63 31.05 3.93
N ALA A 21 15.42 31.58 4.14
CA ALA A 21 14.29 30.85 4.69
C ALA A 21 13.88 29.69 3.77
N LEU A 22 13.89 29.91 2.45
CA LEU A 22 13.66 28.88 1.45
C LEU A 22 14.72 27.77 1.53
N LEU A 23 16.01 28.12 1.62
CA LEU A 23 17.09 27.14 1.71
C LEU A 23 17.02 26.31 3.00
N ILE A 24 16.71 26.94 4.14
CA ILE A 24 16.50 26.22 5.41
C ILE A 24 15.32 25.26 5.28
N THR A 25 14.20 25.74 4.76
CA THR A 25 12.98 24.92 4.56
C THR A 25 13.24 23.77 3.59
N ALA A 26 13.97 24.01 2.50
CA ALA A 26 14.35 22.99 1.54
C ALA A 26 15.26 21.92 2.16
N ALA A 27 16.25 22.33 2.95
CA ALA A 27 17.13 21.40 3.66
C ALA A 27 16.36 20.56 4.68
N MET A 28 15.45 21.18 5.45
CA MET A 28 14.56 20.47 6.36
C MET A 28 13.65 19.50 5.61
N GLY A 29 13.02 19.95 4.52
CA GLY A 29 12.17 19.11 3.68
C GLY A 29 12.94 17.93 3.08
N ALA A 30 14.16 18.16 2.61
CA ALA A 30 15.03 17.11 2.09
C ALA A 30 15.41 16.10 3.18
N MET A 31 15.79 16.54 4.38
CA MET A 31 16.03 15.65 5.51
C MET A 31 14.78 14.83 5.83
N VAL A 32 13.60 15.44 5.92
CA VAL A 32 12.34 14.73 6.24
C VAL A 32 11.95 13.72 5.14
N LEU A 33 12.05 14.08 3.86
CA LEU A 33 11.69 13.18 2.75
C LEU A 33 12.71 12.06 2.54
N ALA A 34 14.01 12.36 2.68
CA ALA A 34 15.07 11.39 2.48
C ALA A 34 15.28 10.49 3.70
N HIS A 35 14.90 10.94 4.89
CA HIS A 35 15.00 10.18 6.12
C HIS A 35 13.84 9.20 6.25
N ASN A 36 13.92 8.11 5.48
CA ASN A 36 13.09 6.93 5.67
C ASN A 36 13.81 5.94 6.61
N GLU A 37 14.17 6.39 7.81
CA GLU A 37 14.68 5.48 8.82
C GLU A 37 13.56 4.59 9.33
N ARG A 38 13.88 3.30 9.41
CA ARG A 38 12.93 2.31 9.87
C ARG A 38 12.82 2.44 11.39
N TRP A 39 11.71 3.01 11.84
CA TRP A 39 11.39 3.22 13.27
C TRP A 39 11.45 1.93 14.12
N ALA A 40 11.37 0.77 13.49
CA ALA A 40 11.51 -0.52 14.14
C ALA A 40 12.56 -1.38 13.43
N PRO A 41 13.29 -2.24 14.17
CA PRO A 41 14.18 -3.21 13.56
C PRO A 41 13.41 -4.13 12.61
N LYS A 42 14.10 -4.63 11.57
CA LYS A 42 13.52 -5.63 10.67
C LYS A 42 13.12 -6.86 11.51
N LYS A 43 11.85 -7.28 11.41
CA LYS A 43 11.36 -8.49 12.08
C LYS A 43 12.25 -9.68 11.70
N THR A 44 12.61 -10.48 12.70
CA THR A 44 13.38 -11.72 12.49
C THR A 44 12.48 -12.82 11.93
N GLN A 45 13.07 -13.91 11.43
CA GLN A 45 12.31 -15.04 10.92
C GLN A 45 11.44 -15.69 12.01
N ASP A 46 11.91 -15.77 13.26
CA ASP A 46 11.13 -16.28 14.41
C ASP A 46 9.90 -15.40 14.69
N GLN A 47 10.08 -14.08 14.71
CA GLN A 47 8.97 -13.13 14.91
C GLN A 47 7.92 -13.26 13.79
N LEU A 48 8.35 -13.35 12.53
CA LEU A 48 7.45 -13.54 11.39
C LEU A 48 6.77 -14.91 11.40
N GLN A 49 7.43 -15.95 11.92
CA GLN A 49 6.83 -17.27 12.05
C GLN A 49 5.75 -17.26 13.13
N ARG A 50 6.05 -16.71 14.32
CA ARG A 50 5.08 -16.60 15.42
C ARG A 50 3.85 -15.79 15.03
N GLU A 51 4.06 -14.65 14.38
CA GLU A 51 2.97 -13.80 13.89
C GLU A 51 2.06 -14.55 12.90
N ARG A 52 2.63 -15.35 11.99
CA ARG A 52 1.84 -16.19 11.08
C ARG A 52 1.08 -17.29 11.80
N THR A 53 1.71 -18.00 12.73
CA THR A 53 1.07 -19.11 13.45
C THR A 53 0.05 -18.67 14.49
N LEU A 54 0.23 -17.51 15.12
CA LEU A 54 -0.72 -16.94 16.08
C LEU A 54 -1.82 -16.12 15.40
N SER A 55 -1.74 -15.93 14.08
CA SER A 55 -2.81 -15.31 13.31
C SER A 55 -3.99 -16.25 13.14
N ASN A 56 -5.15 -15.69 12.78
CA ASN A 56 -6.36 -16.47 12.50
C ASN A 56 -6.24 -17.37 11.26
N HIS A 57 -5.21 -17.20 10.42
CA HIS A 57 -5.04 -17.98 9.19
C HIS A 57 -3.56 -18.31 8.96
N VAL A 58 -3.16 -19.52 9.36
CA VAL A 58 -1.77 -19.98 9.32
C VAL A 58 -1.29 -20.29 7.89
N THR A 59 -2.22 -20.73 7.04
CA THR A 59 -1.97 -21.02 5.63
C THR A 59 -2.05 -19.75 4.79
N PRO A 60 -1.43 -19.71 3.60
CA PRO A 60 -1.74 -18.69 2.62
C PRO A 60 -3.23 -18.69 2.27
N MET A 61 -3.76 -17.53 1.86
CA MET A 61 -5.13 -17.49 1.33
C MET A 61 -5.26 -18.41 0.12
N PRO A 62 -6.44 -19.06 -0.06
CA PRO A 62 -6.67 -19.91 -1.22
C PRO A 62 -6.53 -19.09 -2.51
N ALA A 63 -6.03 -19.73 -3.57
CA ALA A 63 -5.98 -19.11 -4.88
C ALA A 63 -7.40 -18.98 -5.48
N PRO A 64 -7.63 -18.05 -6.42
CA PRO A 64 -8.86 -17.99 -7.20
C PRO A 64 -9.20 -19.32 -7.88
N GLY A 65 -10.49 -19.51 -8.16
CA GLY A 65 -11.02 -20.74 -8.74
C GLY A 65 -10.61 -20.96 -10.20
N VAL A 66 -10.52 -22.23 -10.58
CA VAL A 66 -10.36 -22.66 -11.98
C VAL A 66 -11.57 -23.52 -12.33
N MET A 67 -12.41 -23.00 -13.21
CA MET A 67 -13.61 -23.65 -13.71
C MET A 67 -13.44 -24.02 -15.18
N ALA A 68 -14.27 -24.94 -15.67
CA ALA A 68 -14.24 -25.35 -17.08
C ALA A 68 -14.42 -24.18 -18.07
N ARG A 69 -15.10 -23.11 -17.65
CA ARG A 69 -15.43 -21.95 -18.49
C ARG A 69 -14.71 -20.66 -18.10
N ASN A 70 -14.02 -20.64 -16.94
CA ASN A 70 -13.39 -19.41 -16.44
C ASN A 70 -12.20 -19.71 -15.52
N ASN A 71 -11.12 -18.95 -15.67
CA ASN A 71 -9.89 -19.03 -14.85
C ASN A 71 -9.35 -17.64 -14.47
N SER A 72 -10.22 -16.62 -14.49
CA SER A 72 -9.86 -15.25 -14.17
C SER A 72 -9.75 -15.03 -12.65
N VAL A 73 -9.03 -13.99 -12.24
CA VAL A 73 -8.76 -13.67 -10.82
C VAL A 73 -10.01 -13.23 -10.02
N ASP A 74 -11.11 -12.95 -10.70
CA ASP A 74 -12.44 -12.70 -10.14
C ASP A 74 -13.29 -13.97 -10.03
N THR A 75 -12.77 -15.13 -10.44
CA THR A 75 -13.44 -16.43 -10.25
C THR A 75 -13.19 -16.94 -8.83
N PRO A 76 -14.23 -17.13 -7.99
CA PRO A 76 -14.04 -17.70 -6.66
C PRO A 76 -13.74 -19.20 -6.76
N ALA A 77 -12.89 -19.70 -5.87
CA ALA A 77 -12.70 -21.14 -5.66
C ALA A 77 -13.94 -21.77 -5.01
N LEU A 78 -14.16 -23.06 -5.23
CA LEU A 78 -15.22 -23.81 -4.55
C LEU A 78 -14.72 -24.45 -3.26
N LEU A 79 -15.57 -24.40 -2.25
CA LEU A 79 -15.45 -25.16 -1.02
C LEU A 79 -15.83 -26.63 -1.29
N PRO A 80 -15.48 -27.55 -0.37
CA PRO A 80 -15.82 -28.98 -0.52
C PRO A 80 -17.32 -29.27 -0.60
N ASP A 81 -18.17 -28.35 -0.14
CA ASP A 81 -19.63 -28.42 -0.24
C ASP A 81 -20.18 -27.86 -1.57
N GLY A 82 -19.31 -27.35 -2.44
CA GLY A 82 -19.68 -26.75 -3.72
C GLY A 82 -20.04 -25.26 -3.65
N THR A 83 -19.98 -24.63 -2.48
CA THR A 83 -20.23 -23.18 -2.35
C THR A 83 -18.99 -22.35 -2.70
N THR A 84 -19.16 -21.08 -3.06
CA THR A 84 -18.03 -20.21 -3.42
C THR A 84 -17.27 -19.68 -2.20
N SER A 85 -15.94 -19.74 -2.24
CA SER A 85 -15.04 -19.16 -1.25
C SER A 85 -14.72 -17.71 -1.58
N VAL A 86 -15.30 -16.78 -0.83
CA VAL A 86 -14.97 -15.33 -0.91
C VAL A 86 -13.50 -15.07 -0.55
N ASP A 87 -12.92 -15.90 0.31
CA ASP A 87 -11.54 -15.74 0.76
C ASP A 87 -10.50 -15.97 -0.34
N SER A 88 -10.89 -16.64 -1.42
CA SER A 88 -10.04 -16.89 -2.59
C SER A 88 -9.86 -15.66 -3.49
N LEU A 89 -10.67 -14.62 -3.29
CA LEU A 89 -10.66 -13.44 -4.13
C LEU A 89 -9.70 -12.36 -3.59
N PRO A 90 -9.01 -11.62 -4.48
CA PRO A 90 -8.30 -10.40 -4.12
C PRO A 90 -9.22 -9.38 -3.45
N ASN A 91 -8.65 -8.54 -2.56
CA ASN A 91 -9.42 -7.53 -1.80
C ASN A 91 -10.29 -6.61 -2.69
N ALA A 92 -9.85 -6.32 -3.92
CA ALA A 92 -10.61 -5.50 -4.88
C ALA A 92 -11.96 -6.13 -5.28
N PHE A 93 -12.07 -7.46 -5.28
CA PHE A 93 -13.27 -8.22 -5.65
C PHE A 93 -14.06 -8.70 -4.44
N ARG A 94 -13.48 -8.61 -3.23
CA ARG A 94 -14.12 -9.01 -1.97
C ARG A 94 -15.19 -8.02 -1.48
N SER A 95 -15.06 -6.74 -1.81
CA SER A 95 -15.90 -5.66 -1.27
C SER A 95 -17.10 -5.27 -2.14
N GLN A 96 -17.23 -5.84 -3.34
CA GLN A 96 -18.37 -5.62 -4.22
C GLN A 96 -19.21 -6.90 -4.25
N GLY A 97 -20.53 -6.81 -4.29
CA GLY A 97 -21.48 -7.93 -4.38
C GLY A 97 -21.39 -8.76 -5.68
N GLN A 98 -20.17 -8.99 -6.17
CA GLN A 98 -19.80 -9.73 -7.35
C GLN A 98 -19.81 -11.24 -7.07
N VAL A 99 -19.53 -11.65 -5.84
CA VAL A 99 -19.71 -13.05 -5.39
C VAL A 99 -21.18 -13.47 -5.52
N GLU A 100 -22.14 -12.63 -5.09
CA GLU A 100 -23.57 -12.91 -5.25
C GLU A 100 -23.99 -12.95 -6.72
N LYS A 101 -23.44 -12.06 -7.56
CA LYS A 101 -23.70 -12.08 -9.01
C LYS A 101 -23.15 -13.34 -9.68
N ILE A 102 -21.99 -13.84 -9.25
CA ILE A 102 -21.39 -15.07 -9.79
C ILE A 102 -22.25 -16.28 -9.41
N ASN A 103 -22.70 -16.38 -8.16
CA ASN A 103 -23.63 -17.43 -7.72
C ASN A 103 -24.94 -17.41 -8.53
N ALA A 104 -25.49 -16.22 -8.81
CA ALA A 104 -26.70 -16.07 -9.62
C ALA A 104 -26.52 -16.47 -11.11
N ILE A 105 -25.33 -16.27 -11.69
CA ILE A 105 -25.03 -16.69 -13.07
C ILE A 105 -24.94 -18.22 -13.17
N GLU A 106 -24.39 -18.88 -12.15
CA GLU A 106 -24.30 -20.34 -12.10
C GLU A 106 -25.67 -20.99 -11.88
N GLU A 107 -26.53 -20.41 -11.03
CA GLU A 107 -27.90 -20.87 -10.83
C GLU A 107 -28.79 -20.65 -12.07
N ALA A 108 -28.58 -19.59 -12.85
CA ALA A 108 -29.33 -19.31 -14.07
C ALA A 108 -28.90 -20.15 -15.29
N GLY A 109 -27.75 -20.82 -15.21
CA GLY A 109 -27.20 -21.67 -16.27
C GLY A 109 -27.55 -23.16 -16.13
N LYS A 110 -28.32 -23.53 -15.09
CA LYS A 110 -28.78 -24.88 -14.77
C LYS A 110 -30.25 -25.04 -15.14
#